data_AF-A0A7C8F631-F1
#
_entry.id   AF-A0A7C8F631-F1
#
_cell.length_a   1.000
_cell.length_b   1.000
_cell.length_c   1.000
_cell.angle_alpha   90.00
_cell.angle_beta   90.00
_cell.angle_gamma   90.00
#
_symmetry.space_group_name_H-M   'P 1'
#
loop_
_entity.id
_entity.type
_entity.pdbx_description
1 polymer ?
#
loop_
_entity_poly.entity_id
_entity_poly.type
_entity_poly.pdbx_seq_one_letter_code
_entity_poly.pdbx_strand_id
1 'polypeptide(L)'
;MSEESEFGNAVKGLYKKLCKSEWDAMMVGVLIAFFSVIMLAWSRPWGAVGAIRNWGEWILFGIGMLEDTPAGILENSGSIIGIGFVAGAFLSANL
;
A
#
# COMPACT_ATOMS: atom_id res chain seq x y z
N MET A 1 -25.73 -26.78 -11.62
CA MET A 1 -25.56 -25.79 -12.73
C MET A 1 -26.22 -24.43 -12.44
N SER A 2 -26.94 -24.24 -11.33
CA SER A 2 -27.51 -22.93 -10.93
C SER A 2 -26.60 -22.13 -9.97
N GLU A 3 -25.83 -22.79 -9.10
CA GLU A 3 -25.00 -22.11 -8.08
C GLU A 3 -23.77 -21.39 -8.65
N GLU A 4 -23.13 -21.91 -9.71
CA GLU A 4 -21.99 -21.23 -10.36
C GLU A 4 -22.37 -19.88 -10.98
N SER A 5 -23.61 -19.75 -11.48
CA SER A 5 -24.15 -18.52 -12.05
C SER A 5 -24.45 -17.45 -10.98
N GLU A 6 -25.06 -17.87 -9.86
CA GLU A 6 -25.39 -17.00 -8.73
C GLU A 6 -24.11 -16.48 -8.05
N PHE A 7 -23.15 -17.37 -7.77
CA PHE A 7 -21.88 -17.00 -7.15
C PHE A 7 -21.04 -16.08 -8.05
N GLY A 8 -20.97 -16.37 -9.36
CA GLY A 8 -20.28 -15.51 -10.32
C GLY A 8 -20.88 -14.10 -10.40
N ASN A 9 -22.20 -13.97 -10.33
CA ASN A 9 -22.89 -12.68 -10.29
C ASN A 9 -22.61 -11.92 -8.99
N ALA A 10 -22.56 -12.61 -7.85
CA ALA A 10 -22.21 -12.00 -6.56
C ALA A 10 -20.77 -11.46 -6.55
N VAL A 11 -19.81 -12.24 -7.03
CA VAL A 11 -18.39 -11.83 -7.14
C VAL A 11 -18.25 -10.62 -8.06
N LYS A 12 -18.92 -10.63 -9.22
CA LYS A 12 -18.91 -9.51 -10.17
C LYS A 12 -19.54 -8.25 -9.57
N GLY A 13 -20.60 -8.41 -8.78
CA GLY A 13 -21.25 -7.33 -8.04
C GLY A 13 -20.33 -6.70 -7.00
N LEU A 14 -19.60 -7.53 -6.23
CA LEU A 14 -18.62 -7.06 -5.24
C LEU A 14 -17.45 -6.36 -5.90
N TYR A 15 -16.88 -6.93 -6.96
CA TYR A 15 -15.79 -6.29 -7.72
C TYR A 15 -16.20 -4.92 -8.24
N LYS A 16 -17.43 -4.79 -8.77
CA LYS A 16 -17.94 -3.49 -9.22
C LYS A 16 -18.00 -2.48 -8.07
N LYS A 17 -18.48 -2.89 -6.89
CA LYS A 17 -18.59 -2.00 -5.73
C LYS A 17 -17.24 -1.64 -5.10
N LEU A 18 -16.28 -2.55 -5.10
CA LEU A 18 -14.99 -2.34 -4.44
C LEU A 18 -13.99 -1.61 -5.33
N CYS A 19 -13.92 -1.99 -6.61
CA CYS A 19 -12.87 -1.49 -7.51
C CYS A 19 -13.37 -0.46 -8.51
N LYS A 20 -14.64 -0.52 -8.95
CA LYS A 20 -15.13 0.32 -10.05
C LYS A 20 -15.99 1.50 -9.64
N SER A 21 -16.69 1.43 -8.51
CA SER A 21 -17.45 2.57 -8.01
C SER A 21 -16.55 3.45 -7.16
N GLU A 22 -16.75 4.76 -7.29
CA GLU A 22 -16.12 5.75 -6.43
C GLU A 22 -16.63 5.60 -5.00
N TRP A 23 -15.69 5.68 -4.06
CA TRP A 23 -15.98 5.64 -2.63
C TRP A 23 -16.22 7.06 -2.16
N ASP A 24 -17.27 7.29 -1.39
CA ASP A 24 -17.51 8.61 -0.81
C ASP A 24 -16.42 8.98 0.21
N ALA A 25 -16.28 10.27 0.47
CA ALA A 25 -15.22 10.80 1.34
C ALA A 25 -15.33 10.29 2.80
N MET A 26 -16.53 10.03 3.32
CA MET A 26 -16.71 9.51 4.67
C MET A 26 -16.21 8.07 4.74
N MET A 27 -16.57 7.22 3.78
CA MET A 27 -16.10 5.83 3.73
C MET A 27 -14.56 5.77 3.66
N VAL A 28 -13.95 6.57 2.79
CA VAL A 28 -12.49 6.67 2.68
C VAL A 28 -11.88 7.15 4.00
N GLY A 29 -12.47 8.18 4.62
CA GLY A 29 -12.01 8.71 5.90
C GLY A 29 -12.04 7.67 7.02
N VAL A 30 -13.12 6.89 7.13
CA VAL A 30 -13.26 5.81 8.11
C VAL A 30 -12.19 4.73 7.90
N LEU A 31 -11.95 4.32 6.65
CA LEU A 31 -10.92 3.33 6.36
C LEU A 31 -9.51 3.82 6.72
N ILE A 32 -9.17 5.06 6.35
CA ILE A 32 -7.85 5.63 6.64
C ILE A 32 -7.67 5.79 8.15
N ALA A 33 -8.71 6.22 8.88
CA ALA A 33 -8.68 6.32 10.33
C ALA A 33 -8.47 4.95 10.99
N PHE A 34 -9.21 3.94 10.54
CA PHE A 34 -9.08 2.57 11.03
C PHE A 34 -7.68 2.00 10.77
N PHE A 35 -7.17 2.15 9.55
CA PHE A 35 -5.80 1.77 9.20
C PHE A 35 -4.77 2.48 10.08
N SER A 36 -4.96 3.78 10.33
CA SER A 36 -4.07 4.55 11.19
C SER A 36 -4.03 4.04 12.63
N VAL A 37 -5.17 3.64 13.18
CA VAL A 37 -5.25 3.03 14.52
C VAL A 37 -4.51 1.69 14.57
N ILE A 38 -4.64 0.86 13.53
CA ILE A 38 -3.90 -0.42 13.45
C ILE A 38 -2.39 -0.17 13.40
N MET A 39 -1.94 0.79 12.58
CA MET A 39 -0.53 1.13 12.47
C MET A 39 0.02 1.72 13.78
N LEU A 40 -0.79 2.50 14.49
CA LEU A 40 -0.46 2.97 15.84
C LEU A 40 -0.31 1.80 16.82
N ALA A 41 -1.21 0.82 16.78
CA ALA A 41 -1.10 -0.40 17.60
C ALA A 41 0.17 -1.20 17.26
N TRP A 42 0.56 -1.21 15.98
CA TRP A 42 1.82 -1.78 15.51
C TRP A 42 3.06 -0.93 15.87
N SER A 43 2.88 0.19 16.59
CA SER A 43 3.95 1.10 17.04
C SER A 43 4.87 1.60 15.92
N ARG A 44 4.38 1.60 14.68
CA ARG A 44 5.10 2.14 13.52
C ARG A 44 4.17 3.06 12.75
N PRO A 45 4.43 4.37 12.72
CA PRO A 45 3.65 5.26 11.88
C PRO A 45 3.83 4.85 10.42
N TRP A 46 2.74 4.90 9.65
CA TRP A 46 2.78 4.73 8.22
C TRP A 46 3.07 6.08 7.55
N GLY A 47 3.87 6.08 6.49
CA GLY A 47 4.21 7.31 5.76
C GLY A 47 5.33 7.10 4.75
N ALA A 48 5.57 8.12 3.93
CA ALA A 48 6.54 8.05 2.83
C ALA A 48 8.00 8.27 3.28
N VAL A 49 8.22 8.93 4.43
CA VAL A 49 9.55 9.38 4.87
C VAL A 49 10.53 8.21 5.02
N GLY A 50 10.10 7.09 5.61
CA GLY A 50 10.95 5.92 5.80
C GLY A 50 11.38 5.27 4.49
N ALA A 51 10.46 5.18 3.52
CA ALA A 51 10.74 4.64 2.20
C ALA A 51 11.69 5.53 1.41
N ILE A 52 11.37 6.82 1.32
CA ILE A 52 12.16 7.82 0.59
C ILE A 52 13.58 7.90 1.17
N ARG A 53 13.72 7.86 2.49
CA ARG A 53 15.04 7.83 3.14
C ARG A 53 15.83 6.59 2.72
N ASN A 54 15.24 5.39 2.82
CA ASN A 54 15.94 4.16 2.45
C ASN A 54 16.34 4.15 0.97
N TRP A 55 15.42 4.52 0.07
CA TRP A 55 15.69 4.56 -1.37
C TRP A 55 16.70 5.66 -1.71
N GLY A 56 16.64 6.80 -1.04
CA GLY A 56 17.61 7.88 -1.17
C GLY A 56 19.01 7.46 -0.74
N GLU A 57 19.14 6.78 0.41
CA GLU A 57 20.41 6.21 0.87
C GLU A 57 20.95 5.19 -0.15
N TRP A 58 20.10 4.35 -0.75
CA TRP A 58 20.51 3.44 -1.83
C TRP A 58 21.00 4.17 -3.09
N ILE A 59 20.35 5.26 -3.48
CA ILE A 59 20.79 6.10 -4.61
C ILE A 59 22.16 6.71 -4.31
N LEU A 60 22.33 7.30 -3.11
CA LEU A 60 23.58 7.92 -2.69
C LEU A 60 24.74 6.91 -2.58
N PHE A 61 24.46 5.70 -2.07
CA PHE A 61 25.41 4.60 -2.06
C PHE A 61 25.79 4.16 -3.48
N GLY A 62 24.81 4.05 -4.39
CA GLY A 62 25.03 3.66 -5.79
C GLY A 62 25.90 4.63 -6.59
N ILE A 63 25.93 5.91 -6.22
CA ILE A 63 26.81 6.93 -6.82
C ILE A 63 28.12 7.16 -6.03
N GLY A 64 28.39 6.35 -5.01
CA GLY A 64 29.63 6.42 -4.21
C GLY A 64 29.69 7.58 -3.21
N MET A 65 28.55 8.20 -2.87
CA MET A 65 28.48 9.26 -1.85
C MET A 65 28.35 8.75 -0.42
N LEU A 66 28.07 7.45 -0.24
CA LEU A 66 28.04 6.78 1.05
C LEU A 66 29.03 5.61 1.03
N GLU A 67 29.82 5.48 2.09
CA GLU A 67 30.77 4.36 2.27
C GLU A 67 30.09 3.12 2.85
N ASP A 68 29.12 3.32 3.73
CA ASP A 68 28.35 2.25 4.38
C ASP A 68 27.20 1.76 3.51
N THR A 69 27.03 0.43 3.45
CA THR A 69 25.90 -0.19 2.75
C THR A 69 24.58 0.09 3.49
N PRO A 70 23.57 0.71 2.84
CA PRO A 70 22.27 0.95 3.45
C PRO A 70 21.52 -0.34 3.79
N ALA A 71 20.53 -0.25 4.68
CA ALA A 71 19.66 -1.38 5.00
C ALA A 71 18.93 -1.90 3.75
N GLY A 72 18.75 -3.22 3.67
CA GLY A 72 18.08 -3.85 2.53
C GLY A 72 16.68 -3.27 2.28
N ILE A 73 16.29 -3.14 1.02
CA ILE A 73 14.97 -2.61 0.60
C ILE A 73 13.80 -3.42 1.21
N LEU A 74 14.00 -4.71 1.45
CA LEU A 74 13.02 -5.61 2.08
C LEU A 74 13.24 -5.80 3.59
N GLU A 75 14.33 -5.29 4.15
CA GLU A 75 14.61 -5.34 5.59
C GLU A 75 14.14 -4.05 6.28
N ASN A 76 14.20 -2.93 5.56
CA ASN A 76 13.70 -1.65 6.04
C ASN A 76 12.17 -1.62 5.98
N SER A 77 11.52 -1.60 7.15
CA SER A 77 10.06 -1.57 7.26
C SER A 77 9.43 -0.36 6.54
N GLY A 78 10.11 0.79 6.53
CA GLY A 78 9.65 1.98 5.81
C GLY A 78 9.64 1.75 4.30
N SER A 79 10.66 1.09 3.76
CA SER A 79 10.76 0.71 2.35
C SER A 79 9.65 -0.27 1.94
N ILE A 80 9.37 -1.29 2.76
CA ILE A 80 8.27 -2.24 2.51
C ILE A 80 6.92 -1.52 2.48
N ILE A 81 6.67 -0.64 3.45
CA ILE A 81 5.45 0.19 3.50
C ILE A 81 5.34 1.07 2.25
N GLY A 82 6.45 1.68 1.83
CA GLY A 82 6.52 2.49 0.61
C GLY A 82 6.21 1.71 -0.66
N ILE A 83 6.76 0.50 -0.81
CA ILE A 83 6.42 -0.41 -1.92
C ILE A 83 4.94 -0.72 -1.89
N GLY A 84 4.37 -1.02 -0.71
CA GLY A 84 2.94 -1.26 -0.54
C GLY A 84 2.08 -0.08 -1.00
N PHE A 85 2.47 1.16 -0.67
CA PHE A 85 1.75 2.35 -1.15
C PHE A 85 1.82 2.53 -2.66
N VAL A 86 3.01 2.44 -3.25
CA VAL A 86 3.19 2.63 -4.69
C VAL A 86 2.48 1.53 -5.47
N ALA A 87 2.67 0.26 -5.09
CA ALA A 87 2.02 -0.88 -5.72
C ALA A 87 0.50 -0.84 -5.52
N GLY A 88 0.02 -0.52 -4.32
CA GLY A 88 -1.40 -0.40 -4.02
C GLY A 88 -2.08 0.70 -4.82
N ALA A 89 -1.47 1.90 -4.89
CA ALA A 89 -1.97 2.99 -5.71
C ALA A 89 -1.97 2.64 -7.20
N PHE A 90 -0.90 2.01 -7.68
CA PHE A 90 -0.82 1.57 -9.08
C PHE A 90 -1.89 0.53 -9.40
N LEU A 91 -2.06 -0.50 -8.58
CA LEU A 91 -3.10 -1.51 -8.78
C LEU A 91 -4.50 -0.87 -8.74
N SER A 92 -4.76 0.01 -7.77
CA SER A 92 -6.04 0.71 -7.68
C SER A 92 -6.33 1.60 -8.88
N ALA A 93 -5.31 2.15 -9.55
CA ALA A 93 -5.48 2.95 -10.75
C ALA A 93 -5.77 2.12 -12.01
N ASN A 94 -5.48 0.81 -11.98
CA ASN A 94 -5.58 -0.10 -13.13
C ASN A 94 -6.73 -1.13 -13.01
N LEU A 95 -7.46 -1.17 -11.89
CA LEU A 95 -8.58 -2.09 -11.62
C LEU A 95 -9.95 -1.46 -11.89
#